data_AF-A0A821WP90-F1
#
_entry.id   AF-A0A821WP90-F1
#
_cell.length_a   1.000
_cell.length_b   1.000
_cell.length_c   1.000
_cell.angle_alpha   90.00
_cell.angle_beta   90.00
_cell.angle_gamma   90.00
#
_symmetry.space_group_name_H-M   'P 1'
#
loop_
_entity.id
_entity.type
_entity.pdbx_description
1 polymer ?
#
loop_
_entity_poly.entity_id
_entity_poly.type
_entity_poly.pdbx_seq_one_letter_code
_entity_poly.pdbx_strand_id
1 'polypeptide(L)'
;HFCCARCAQPFYGSKHFENKGLAYCELDYHFLFGSTCFICNCIITEGAYTACNKKYCAEHFTCSLCEKKMDEKSKFFDVDAAPVCKQCYGKLPSNIRKSLKEQPKKKQLTSILKQTSL
;
A
#
# COMPACT_ATOMS: atom_id res chain seq x y z
N HIS A 1 3.33 -34.36 0.53
CA HIS A 1 3.01 -33.39 -0.54
C HIS A 1 3.34 -31.99 -0.06
N PHE A 2 3.87 -31.15 -0.94
CA PHE A 2 4.14 -29.75 -0.64
C PHE A 2 2.89 -28.91 -0.93
N CYS A 3 2.28 -28.36 0.13
CA CYS A 3 0.95 -27.71 0.08
C CYS A 3 0.94 -26.39 0.86
N CYS A 4 -0.05 -25.54 0.56
CA CYS A 4 -0.31 -24.30 1.31
C CYS A 4 -0.67 -24.62 2.78
N ALA A 5 -0.03 -23.94 3.73
CA ALA A 5 -0.26 -24.10 5.16
C ALA A 5 -1.65 -23.63 5.63
N ARG A 6 -2.38 -22.85 4.83
CA ARG A 6 -3.74 -22.37 5.15
C ARG A 6 -4.84 -23.16 4.44
N CYS A 7 -4.85 -23.19 3.12
CA CYS A 7 -5.91 -23.88 2.36
C CYS A 7 -5.63 -25.35 2.05
N ALA A 8 -4.47 -25.89 2.46
CA ALA A 8 -4.01 -27.26 2.19
C ALA A 8 -3.92 -27.65 0.71
N GLN A 9 -4.08 -26.69 -0.21
CA GLN A 9 -3.96 -26.94 -1.65
C GLN A 9 -2.51 -27.30 -2.01
N PRO A 10 -2.28 -28.42 -2.72
CA PRO A 10 -0.96 -28.78 -3.22
C PRO A 10 -0.49 -27.78 -4.28
N PHE A 11 0.81 -27.50 -4.31
CA PHE A 11 1.37 -26.49 -5.22
C PHE A 11 1.52 -26.98 -6.66
N TYR A 12 1.61 -28.29 -6.92
CA TYR A 12 1.82 -28.85 -8.26
C TYR A 12 2.95 -28.19 -9.08
N GLY A 13 4.03 -27.75 -8.42
CA GLY A 13 5.13 -27.01 -9.06
C GLY A 13 4.86 -25.52 -9.30
N SER A 14 3.70 -25.01 -8.89
CA SER A 14 3.39 -23.57 -8.86
C SER A 14 4.23 -22.85 -7.81
N LYS A 15 4.37 -21.53 -7.99
CA LYS A 15 5.05 -20.66 -7.03
C LYS A 15 4.34 -20.69 -5.67
N HIS A 16 5.15 -20.56 -4.62
CA HIS A 16 4.68 -20.45 -3.24
C HIS A 16 5.41 -19.30 -2.55
N PHE A 17 4.86 -18.86 -1.42
CA PHE A 17 5.40 -17.77 -0.63
C PHE A 17 5.71 -18.27 0.78
N GLU A 18 6.95 -18.08 1.23
CA GLU A 18 7.37 -18.51 2.57
C GLU A 18 7.22 -17.38 3.59
N ASN A 19 6.57 -17.68 4.72
CA ASN A 19 6.60 -16.83 5.91
C ASN A 19 6.84 -17.67 7.16
N LYS A 20 7.87 -17.34 7.94
CA LYS A 20 8.25 -18.04 9.18
C LYS A 20 8.38 -19.57 9.00
N GLY A 21 8.95 -20.02 7.87
CA GLY A 21 9.14 -21.44 7.54
C GLY A 21 7.88 -22.18 7.07
N LEU A 22 6.77 -21.47 6.84
CA LEU A 22 5.54 -22.03 6.29
C LEU A 22 5.31 -21.53 4.86
N ALA A 23 4.92 -22.43 3.96
CA ALA A 23 4.61 -22.11 2.57
C ALA A 23 3.12 -21.80 2.39
N TYR A 24 2.81 -20.70 1.70
CA TYR A 24 1.45 -20.24 1.41
C TYR A 24 1.26 -20.07 -0.10
N CYS A 25 0.03 -20.26 -0.59
CA CYS A 25 -0.32 -19.81 -1.94
C CYS A 25 -0.35 -18.27 -1.97
N GLU A 26 -0.28 -17.70 -3.17
CA GLU A 26 -0.29 -16.24 -3.39
C GLU A 26 -1.46 -15.57 -2.65
N LEU A 27 -2.68 -16.09 -2.85
CA LEU A 27 -3.89 -15.54 -2.26
C LEU A 27 -3.85 -15.54 -0.72
N ASP A 28 -3.49 -16.68 -0.12
CA ASP A 28 -3.44 -16.79 1.35
C ASP A 28 -2.32 -15.95 1.95
N TYR A 29 -1.16 -15.90 1.29
CA TYR A 29 -0.04 -15.07 1.72
C TYR A 29 -0.43 -13.60 1.74
N HIS A 30 -1.00 -13.10 0.64
CA HIS A 30 -1.43 -11.71 0.54
C HIS A 30 -2.60 -11.40 1.48
N PHE A 31 -3.50 -12.34 1.72
CA PHE A 31 -4.57 -12.16 2.70
C PHE A 31 -4.06 -12.05 4.13
N LEU A 32 -3.09 -12.89 4.51
CA LEU A 32 -2.57 -12.93 5.89
C LEU A 32 -1.53 -11.84 6.16
N PHE A 33 -0.70 -11.51 5.18
CA PHE A 33 0.51 -10.70 5.35
C PHE A 33 0.61 -9.51 4.39
N GLY A 34 -0.37 -9.34 3.50
CA GLY A 34 -0.41 -8.23 2.56
C GLY A 34 -0.73 -6.90 3.24
N SER A 35 -0.57 -5.83 2.45
CA SER A 35 -1.00 -4.50 2.86
C SER A 35 -2.44 -4.26 2.42
N THR A 36 -3.31 -3.80 3.31
CA THR A 36 -4.69 -3.42 2.95
C THR A 36 -4.77 -1.94 2.62
N CYS A 37 -5.62 -1.59 1.66
CA CYS A 37 -5.92 -0.20 1.35
C CYS A 37 -6.87 0.38 2.40
N PHE A 38 -6.54 1.56 2.92
CA PHE A 38 -7.36 2.27 3.91
C PHE A 38 -8.76 2.66 3.40
N ILE A 39 -8.93 2.83 2.09
CA ILE A 39 -10.20 3.28 1.49
C ILE A 39 -11.09 2.09 1.11
N CYS A 40 -10.62 1.17 0.26
CA CYS A 40 -11.44 0.04 -0.20
C CYS A 40 -11.33 -1.22 0.67
N ASN A 41 -10.43 -1.24 1.64
CA ASN A 41 -10.15 -2.40 2.49
C ASN A 41 -9.69 -3.66 1.73
N CYS A 42 -9.36 -3.55 0.44
CA CYS A 42 -8.81 -4.63 -0.37
C CYS A 42 -7.30 -4.78 -0.16
N ILE A 43 -6.79 -5.99 -0.37
CA ILE A 43 -5.36 -6.29 -0.34
C ILE A 43 -4.68 -5.66 -1.56
N ILE A 44 -3.55 -4.99 -1.33
CA ILE A 44 -2.74 -4.33 -2.34
C ILE A 44 -1.69 -5.32 -2.86
N THR A 45 -1.82 -5.73 -4.11
CA THR A 45 -0.91 -6.68 -4.79
C THR A 45 0.23 -5.99 -5.54
N GLU A 46 -0.08 -4.91 -6.27
CA GLU A 46 0.81 -4.23 -7.23
C GLU A 46 1.65 -3.07 -6.62
N GLY A 47 1.68 -2.95 -5.30
CA GLY A 47 2.44 -1.94 -4.58
C GLY A 47 1.57 -0.88 -3.87
N ALA A 48 2.01 -0.49 -2.68
CA ALA A 48 1.26 0.35 -1.76
C ALA A 48 1.88 1.74 -1.62
N TYR A 49 1.03 2.76 -1.62
CA TYR A 49 1.41 4.12 -1.25
C TYR A 49 1.23 4.28 0.25
N THR A 50 2.29 4.62 0.97
CA THR A 50 2.21 4.95 2.40
C THR A 50 2.15 6.47 2.56
N ALA A 51 1.08 6.98 3.15
CA ALA A 51 0.87 8.40 3.42
C ALA A 51 0.06 8.57 4.69
N CYS A 52 0.38 9.56 5.53
CA CYS A 52 -0.38 9.87 6.75
C CYS A 52 -0.57 8.63 7.67
N ASN A 53 0.47 7.81 7.81
CA ASN A 53 0.47 6.51 8.51
C ASN A 53 -0.57 5.48 8.02
N LYS A 54 -1.09 5.66 6.79
CA LYS A 54 -2.06 4.79 6.13
C LYS A 54 -1.48 4.25 4.83
N LYS A 55 -2.03 3.12 4.36
CA LYS A 55 -1.66 2.51 3.08
C LYS A 55 -2.79 2.65 2.07
N TYR A 56 -2.47 2.96 0.83
CA TYR A 56 -3.40 3.17 -0.26
C TYR A 56 -3.01 2.35 -1.48
N CYS A 57 -3.98 1.78 -2.19
CA CYS A 57 -3.73 1.24 -3.52
C CYS A 57 -3.58 2.38 -4.54
N ALA A 58 -3.10 2.07 -5.74
CA ALA A 58 -2.90 3.05 -6.80
C ALA A 58 -4.17 3.80 -7.21
N GLU A 59 -5.34 3.18 -7.06
CA GLU A 59 -6.61 3.81 -7.41
C GLU A 59 -7.06 4.84 -6.37
N HIS A 60 -6.87 4.54 -5.09
CA HIS A 60 -7.36 5.33 -3.96
C HIS A 60 -6.33 6.30 -3.37
N PHE A 61 -5.13 6.35 -3.94
CA PHE A 61 -4.15 7.35 -3.55
C PHE A 61 -4.45 8.70 -4.23
N THR A 62 -5.51 9.36 -3.78
CA THR A 62 -6.08 10.59 -4.36
C THR A 62 -6.04 11.74 -3.36
N CYS A 63 -6.08 12.98 -3.87
CA CYS A 63 -6.18 14.18 -3.04
C CYS A 63 -7.53 14.22 -2.33
N SER A 64 -7.56 14.37 -1.01
CA SER A 64 -8.82 14.44 -0.24
C SER A 64 -9.69 15.66 -0.52
N LEU A 65 -9.18 16.68 -1.22
CA LEU A 65 -9.93 17.91 -1.54
C LEU A 65 -10.40 18.01 -2.99
N CYS A 66 -9.77 17.29 -3.92
CA CYS A 66 -10.11 17.37 -5.34
C CYS A 66 -10.13 16.02 -6.05
N GLU A 67 -9.94 14.93 -5.31
CA GLU A 67 -10.02 13.54 -5.77
C GLU A 67 -9.04 13.18 -6.89
N LYS A 68 -8.14 14.10 -7.26
CA LYS A 68 -7.12 13.88 -8.26
C LYS A 68 -6.17 12.77 -7.80
N LYS A 69 -6.02 11.75 -8.64
CA LYS A 69 -5.03 10.68 -8.46
C LYS A 69 -3.63 11.27 -8.32
N MET A 70 -2.88 10.75 -7.36
CA MET A 70 -1.51 11.13 -7.08
C MET A 70 -0.61 9.95 -7.40
N ASP A 71 0.53 10.22 -8.01
CA ASP A 71 1.52 9.20 -8.38
C ASP A 71 2.75 9.31 -7.48
N GLU A 72 3.72 8.42 -7.67
CA GLU A 72 5.02 8.47 -6.98
C GLU A 72 5.69 9.85 -7.08
N LYS A 73 5.58 10.52 -8.23
CA LYS A 73 6.24 11.81 -8.52
C LYS A 73 5.49 13.03 -8.00
N SER A 74 4.21 12.92 -7.67
CA SER A 74 3.41 14.08 -7.24
C SER A 74 3.89 14.58 -5.87
N LYS A 75 3.64 15.83 -5.47
CA LYS A 75 3.82 16.28 -4.07
C LYS A 75 2.47 16.29 -3.34
N PHE A 76 2.45 15.82 -2.09
CA PHE A 76 1.29 15.94 -1.22
C PHE A 76 1.69 16.43 0.17
N PHE A 77 0.69 16.89 0.91
CA PHE A 77 0.78 17.36 2.29
C PHE A 77 -0.23 16.57 3.12
N ASP A 78 0.15 16.20 4.33
CA ASP A 78 -0.78 15.61 5.30
C ASP A 78 -1.65 16.75 5.85
N VAL A 79 -2.96 16.65 5.66
CA VAL A 79 -3.95 17.57 6.22
C VAL A 79 -5.00 16.71 6.92
N ASP A 80 -5.11 16.84 8.24
CA ASP A 80 -6.04 16.05 9.05
C ASP A 80 -5.93 14.52 8.83
N ALA A 81 -4.70 14.00 8.76
CA ALA A 81 -4.40 12.59 8.50
C ALA A 81 -4.89 12.09 7.12
N ALA A 82 -4.99 13.01 6.16
CA ALA A 82 -5.42 12.79 4.79
C ALA A 82 -4.47 13.46 3.78
N PRO A 83 -4.17 12.81 2.63
CA PRO A 83 -3.23 13.36 1.67
C PRO A 83 -3.87 14.43 0.78
N VAL A 84 -3.27 15.62 0.72
CA VAL A 84 -3.73 16.76 -0.09
C VAL A 84 -2.66 17.16 -1.09
N CYS A 85 -3.03 17.33 -2.36
CA CYS A 85 -2.09 17.71 -3.41
C CYS A 85 -1.56 19.14 -3.22
N LYS A 86 -0.38 19.43 -3.79
CA LYS A 86 0.26 20.77 -3.72
C LYS A 86 -0.68 21.91 -4.15
N GLN A 87 -1.51 21.68 -5.18
CA GLN A 87 -2.42 22.71 -5.70
C GLN A 87 -3.52 23.06 -4.69
N CYS A 88 -4.13 22.05 -4.05
CA CYS A 88 -5.16 22.29 -3.03
C CYS A 88 -4.54 22.81 -1.74
N TYR A 89 -3.37 22.34 -1.36
CA TYR A 89 -2.60 22.90 -0.26
C TYR A 89 -2.36 24.40 -0.42
N GLY A 90 -1.97 24.84 -1.63
CA GLY A 90 -1.80 26.24 -2.00
C GLY A 90 -3.07 27.08 -2.02
N LYS A 91 -4.25 26.50 -1.78
CA LYS A 91 -5.54 27.20 -1.61
C LYS A 91 -6.02 27.26 -0.16
N LEU A 92 -5.43 26.47 0.74
CA LEU A 92 -5.82 26.46 2.16
C LEU A 92 -5.48 27.79 2.86
N PRO A 93 -6.21 28.23 3.87
CA PRO A 93 -5.88 29.46 4.59
C PRO A 93 -4.53 29.34 5.34
N SER A 94 -3.86 30.48 5.52
CA SER A 94 -2.44 30.54 5.94
C SER A 94 -2.20 30.01 7.35
N ASN A 95 -3.20 30.03 8.22
CA ASN A 95 -3.20 29.43 9.56
C ASN A 95 -3.06 27.90 9.50
N ILE A 96 -3.63 27.24 8.49
CA ILE A 96 -3.54 25.79 8.31
C ILE A 96 -2.17 25.43 7.73
N ARG A 97 -1.65 26.19 6.75
CA ARG A 97 -0.37 25.89 6.09
C ARG A 97 0.86 25.90 7.01
N LYS A 98 0.87 26.72 8.07
CA LYS A 98 2.06 26.86 8.94
C LYS A 98 2.38 25.63 9.79
N SER A 99 1.40 24.76 10.01
CA SER A 99 1.52 23.60 10.92
C SER A 99 1.71 22.27 10.18
N LEU A 100 1.64 22.26 8.85
CA LEU A 100 1.63 21.04 8.05
C LEU A 100 3.01 20.76 7.46
N LYS A 101 3.52 19.55 7.70
CA LYS A 101 4.86 19.11 7.26
C LYS A 101 4.77 18.47 5.88
N GLU A 102 5.67 18.85 4.96
CA GLU A 102 5.88 18.12 3.71
C GLU A 102 6.38 16.71 4.07
N GLN A 103 5.64 15.67 3.67
CA GLN A 103 6.02 14.29 3.99
C GLN A 103 6.86 13.70 2.85
N PRO A 104 8.06 13.16 3.12
CA PRO A 104 8.81 12.43 2.12
C PRO A 104 8.04 11.16 1.73
N LYS A 105 7.76 11.03 0.44
CA LYS A 105 7.07 9.86 -0.10
C LYS A 105 7.96 8.63 0.03
N LYS A 106 7.54 7.65 0.83
CA LYS A 106 8.06 6.29 0.72
C LYS A 106 7.05 5.47 -0.07
N LYS A 107 7.31 5.29 -1.36
CA LYS A 107 6.74 4.16 -2.07
C LYS A 107 7.45 2.94 -1.53
N GLN A 108 6.79 2.20 -0.67
CA GLN A 108 7.26 0.86 -0.36
C GLN A 108 6.72 -0.01 -1.48
N LEU A 109 7.60 -0.29 -2.45
CA LEU A 109 7.45 -1.50 -3.23
C LEU A 109 7.35 -2.61 -2.19
N THR A 110 6.23 -3.30 -2.09
CA THR A 110 6.07 -4.44 -1.17
C THR A 110 6.98 -5.61 -1.53
N SER A 111 7.91 -5.43 -2.47
CA SER A 111 8.99 -6.33 -2.82
C SER A 111 10.03 -6.40 -1.71
N ILE A 112 9.78 -7.27 -0.74
CA ILE A 112 10.70 -8.39 -0.52
C ILE A 112 9.82 -9.64 -0.40
N LEU A 113 9.27 -10.04 -1.55
CA LEU A 113 8.85 -11.42 -1.72
C LEU A 113 10.15 -12.22 -1.70
N LYS A 114 10.40 -13.00 -0.65
CA LYS A 114 11.31 -14.13 -0.76
C LYS A 114 10.61 -15.12 -1.70
N GLN A 115 10.75 -14.86 -2.99
CA GLN A 115 10.40 -15.81 -4.03
C GLN A 115 11.44 -16.91 -3.91
N THR A 116 11.14 -17.93 -3.11
CA THR A 116 11.93 -19.15 -3.11
C THR A 116 11.44 -19.97 -4.29
N SER A 117 12.07 -19.75 -5.45
CA SER A 117 11.98 -20.69 -6.57
C SER A 117 12.53 -22.04 -6.09
N LEU A 118 11.83 -23.13 -6.43
CA LEU A 118 12.35 -24.49 -6.30
C LEU A 118 13.62 -24.66 -7.14
#